data_AF-A0A117LKN8-F1
#
_entry.id   AF-A0A117LKN8-F1
#
_cell.length_a   1.000
_cell.length_b   1.000
_cell.length_c   1.000
_cell.angle_alpha   90.00
_cell.angle_beta   90.00
_cell.angle_gamma   90.00
#
_symmetry.space_group_name_H-M   'P 1'
#
loop_
_entity.id
_entity.type
_entity.pdbx_description
1 polymer ?
#
loop_
_entity_poly.entity_id
_entity_poly.type
_entity_poly.pdbx_seq_one_letter_code
_entity_poly.pdbx_strand_id
1 'polypeptide(L)'
;MKKAVSACLIALHVVFSFCITAGISANQATNKQETAGLLIVNGRVVTMDGDKTYFPSGTVAVKDGRIIAAEASGAIDGRFKAKNVIDASGKIIIPGLIKLGRPG
;
A
#
# COMPACT_ATOMS: atom_id res chain seq x y z
N MET A 1 -58.06 -25.95 7.80
CA MET A 1 -58.04 -24.48 7.61
C MET A 1 -56.88 -23.76 8.34
N LYS A 2 -56.19 -24.36 9.32
CA LYS A 2 -55.11 -23.69 10.11
C LYS A 2 -53.73 -23.64 9.44
N LYS A 3 -53.49 -24.43 8.38
CA LYS A 3 -52.18 -24.52 7.70
C LYS A 3 -51.91 -23.35 6.73
N ALA A 4 -52.95 -22.73 6.18
CA ALA A 4 -52.81 -21.63 5.22
C ALA A 4 -52.43 -20.30 5.89
N VAL A 5 -52.90 -20.04 7.12
CA VAL A 5 -52.61 -18.80 7.86
C VAL A 5 -51.19 -18.80 8.45
N SER A 6 -50.70 -19.95 8.92
CA SER A 6 -49.34 -20.09 9.48
C SER A 6 -48.25 -19.98 8.41
N ALA A 7 -48.49 -20.52 7.21
CA ALA A 7 -47.59 -20.36 6.07
C ALA A 7 -47.45 -18.88 5.63
N CYS A 8 -48.52 -18.09 5.80
CA CYS A 8 -48.51 -16.65 5.47
C CYS A 8 -47.76 -15.81 6.52
N LEU A 9 -47.79 -16.19 7.80
CA LEU A 9 -47.06 -15.51 8.89
C LEU A 9 -45.56 -15.82 8.89
N ILE A 10 -45.17 -17.06 8.54
CA ILE A 10 -43.76 -17.46 8.45
C ILE A 10 -43.09 -16.84 7.20
N ALA A 11 -43.82 -16.74 6.09
CA ALA A 11 -43.32 -16.09 4.87
C ALA A 11 -43.02 -14.59 5.07
N LEU A 12 -43.75 -13.90 5.95
CA LEU A 12 -43.56 -12.47 6.21
C LEU A 12 -42.30 -12.18 7.08
N HIS A 13 -41.95 -13.07 8.00
CA HIS A 13 -40.75 -12.94 8.85
C HIS A 13 -39.44 -13.25 8.11
N VAL A 14 -39.45 -14.21 7.18
CA VAL A 14 -38.23 -14.62 6.45
C VAL A 14 -37.81 -13.54 5.45
N VAL A 15 -38.76 -12.82 4.84
CA VAL A 15 -38.45 -11.70 3.94
C VAL A 15 -37.92 -10.49 4.71
N PHE A 16 -38.45 -10.21 5.91
CA PHE A 16 -38.00 -9.07 6.73
C PHE A 16 -36.63 -9.30 7.38
N SER A 17 -36.29 -10.55 7.74
CA SER A 17 -34.97 -10.91 8.26
C SER A 17 -33.87 -10.91 7.19
N PHE A 18 -34.22 -11.03 5.90
CA PHE A 18 -33.24 -11.10 4.82
C PHE A 18 -32.67 -9.73 4.42
N CYS A 19 -33.40 -8.64 4.66
CA CYS A 19 -32.93 -7.28 4.33
C CYS A 19 -32.11 -6.61 5.44
N ILE A 20 -32.20 -7.05 6.70
CA ILE A 20 -31.42 -6.46 7.82
C ILE A 20 -30.01 -7.07 7.89
N THR A 21 -29.77 -8.27 7.35
CA THR A 21 -28.43 -8.89 7.31
C THR A 21 -27.65 -8.57 6.02
N ALA A 22 -28.29 -8.05 4.97
CA ALA A 22 -27.61 -7.70 3.71
C ALA A 22 -27.03 -6.28 3.67
N GLY A 23 -27.34 -5.42 4.66
CA GLY A 23 -27.05 -3.98 4.63
C GLY A 23 -25.71 -3.52 5.21
N ILE A 24 -24.90 -4.41 5.80
CA ILE A 24 -23.56 -4.06 6.31
C ILE A 24 -22.50 -4.81 5.52
N SER A 25 -22.50 -4.68 4.20
CA SER A 25 -21.25 -4.85 3.45
C SER A 25 -20.43 -3.58 3.67
N ALA A 26 -19.79 -3.53 4.84
CA ALA A 26 -18.71 -2.59 5.10
C ALA A 26 -17.73 -2.74 3.93
N ASN A 27 -17.55 -1.66 3.18
CA ASN A 27 -16.60 -1.56 2.09
C ASN A 27 -15.20 -1.75 2.69
N GLN A 28 -14.79 -3.01 2.81
CA GLN A 28 -13.43 -3.41 3.13
C GLN A 28 -12.64 -3.08 1.86
N ALA A 29 -12.26 -1.81 1.73
CA ALA A 29 -11.13 -1.41 0.91
C ALA A 29 -9.95 -2.16 1.52
N THR A 30 -9.73 -3.40 1.08
CA THR A 30 -8.54 -4.15 1.41
C THR A 30 -7.40 -3.34 0.81
N ASN A 31 -6.81 -2.46 1.60
CA ASN A 31 -5.61 -1.75 1.23
C ASN A 31 -4.52 -2.82 1.14
N LYS A 32 -4.45 -3.44 -0.04
CA LYS A 32 -3.58 -4.57 -0.30
C LYS A 32 -2.19 -3.99 -0.48
N GLN A 33 -1.50 -3.83 0.64
CA GLN A 33 -0.11 -3.41 0.67
C GLN A 33 0.72 -4.27 -0.29
N GLU A 34 1.43 -3.60 -1.19
CA GLU A 34 2.37 -4.23 -2.11
C GLU A 34 3.57 -4.79 -1.35
N THR A 35 4.16 -5.87 -1.84
CA THR A 35 5.33 -6.47 -1.19
C THR A 35 6.62 -5.90 -1.77
N ALA A 36 7.46 -5.30 -0.93
CA ALA A 36 8.84 -4.95 -1.21
C ALA A 36 9.80 -5.92 -0.47
N GLY A 37 10.99 -6.14 -1.02
CA GLY A 37 12.03 -6.90 -0.32
C GLY A 37 12.73 -6.06 0.75
N LEU A 38 12.88 -4.76 0.49
CA LEU A 38 13.54 -3.78 1.33
C LEU A 38 12.82 -2.43 1.25
N LEU A 39 12.64 -1.78 2.39
CA LEU A 39 12.30 -0.36 2.50
C LEU A 39 13.46 0.39 3.16
N ILE A 40 13.84 1.53 2.61
CA ILE A 40 14.79 2.46 3.23
C ILE A 40 14.02 3.75 3.53
N VAL A 41 13.79 4.05 4.81
CA VAL A 41 12.84 5.08 5.26
C VAL A 41 13.54 6.29 5.87
N ASN A 42 12.84 7.42 5.96
CA ASN A 42 13.26 8.64 6.68
C ASN A 42 14.59 9.28 6.23
N GLY A 43 15.09 8.90 5.05
CA GLY A 43 16.35 9.43 4.52
C GLY A 43 16.14 10.69 3.69
N ARG A 44 17.18 11.51 3.53
CA ARG A 44 17.22 12.51 2.45
C ARG A 44 17.49 11.79 1.13
N VAL A 45 16.52 11.73 0.23
CA VAL A 45 16.65 11.02 -1.04
C VAL A 45 16.97 12.00 -2.14
N VAL A 46 18.11 11.80 -2.80
CA VAL A 46 18.45 12.47 -4.05
C VAL A 46 18.20 11.48 -5.17
N THR A 47 17.36 11.85 -6.13
CA THR A 47 17.16 11.09 -7.36
C THR A 47 17.93 11.77 -8.50
N MET A 48 18.15 11.01 -9.57
CA MET A 48 18.74 11.53 -10.80
C MET A 48 17.75 11.40 -11.96
N ASP A 49 16.46 11.55 -11.67
CA ASP A 49 15.42 11.63 -12.67
C ASP A 49 15.52 12.94 -13.48
N GLY A 50 14.64 13.14 -14.47
CA GLY A 50 14.67 14.32 -15.33
C GLY A 50 14.55 15.64 -14.56
N ASP A 51 13.84 15.61 -13.43
CA ASP A 51 13.55 16.78 -12.60
C ASP A 51 14.57 16.98 -11.47
N LYS A 52 15.55 16.07 -11.35
CA LYS A 52 16.54 16.03 -10.25
C LYS A 52 15.85 16.08 -8.89
N THR A 53 14.81 15.28 -8.74
CA THR A 53 13.92 15.30 -7.58
C THR A 53 14.71 15.04 -6.30
N TYR A 54 14.45 15.88 -5.30
CA TYR A 54 15.02 15.79 -3.96
C TYR A 54 13.92 15.71 -2.92
N PHE A 55 13.94 14.65 -2.11
CA PHE A 55 13.05 14.48 -0.96
C PHE A 55 13.81 14.72 0.34
N PRO A 56 13.54 15.81 1.09
CA PRO A 56 14.15 16.06 2.39
C PRO A 56 13.84 14.95 3.43
N SER A 57 12.69 14.29 3.29
CA SER A 57 12.34 13.04 3.98
C SER A 57 11.64 12.15 2.97
N GLY A 58 12.37 11.14 2.51
CA GLY A 58 11.94 10.21 1.48
C GLY A 58 12.10 8.76 1.90
N THR A 59 11.38 7.91 1.19
CA THR A 59 11.44 6.47 1.31
C THR A 59 11.70 5.84 -0.04
N VAL A 60 12.56 4.82 -0.07
CA VAL A 60 12.86 4.02 -1.26
C VAL A 60 12.41 2.59 -1.03
N ALA A 61 11.57 2.08 -1.93
CA ALA A 61 11.10 0.71 -1.93
C ALA A 61 11.85 -0.11 -2.99
N VAL A 62 12.41 -1.25 -2.57
CA VAL A 62 13.18 -2.14 -3.43
C VAL A 62 12.54 -3.52 -3.44
N LYS A 63 12.34 -4.09 -4.62
CA LYS A 63 11.86 -5.46 -4.83
C LYS A 63 12.72 -6.14 -5.88
N ASP A 64 13.23 -7.33 -5.55
CA ASP A 64 14.04 -8.16 -6.46
C ASP A 64 15.21 -7.39 -7.10
N GLY A 65 15.89 -6.55 -6.30
CA GLY A 65 17.02 -5.73 -6.73
C GLY A 65 16.65 -4.48 -7.54
N ARG A 66 15.36 -4.17 -7.72
CA ARG A 66 14.87 -3.00 -8.46
C ARG A 66 14.18 -2.01 -7.54
N ILE A 67 14.40 -0.72 -7.78
CA ILE A 67 13.64 0.36 -7.13
C ILE A 67 12.24 0.37 -7.76
N ILE A 68 11.22 0.14 -6.95
CA ILE A 68 9.81 0.15 -7.38
C ILE A 68 9.07 1.41 -6.94
N ALA A 69 9.63 2.16 -5.98
CA ALA A 69 9.17 3.50 -5.61
C ALA A 69 10.30 4.29 -4.95
N ALA A 70 10.31 5.60 -5.19
CA ALA A 70 11.15 6.58 -4.49
C ALA A 70 10.34 7.86 -4.35
N GLU A 71 9.80 8.12 -3.17
CA GLU A 71 8.82 9.19 -2.94
C GLU A 71 9.05 9.82 -1.55
N ALA A 72 8.35 10.92 -1.26
CA ALA A 72 8.30 11.47 0.09
C ALA A 72 7.75 10.42 1.07
N SER A 73 8.29 10.35 2.30
CA SER A 73 7.97 9.26 3.25
C SER A 73 6.46 9.09 3.48
N GLY A 74 5.73 10.19 3.72
CA GLY A 74 4.27 10.13 3.92
C GLY A 74 3.45 9.69 2.71
N ALA A 75 4.01 9.76 1.49
CA ALA A 75 3.33 9.29 0.26
C ALA A 75 3.44 7.77 0.07
N ILE A 76 4.36 7.12 0.78
CA ILE A 76 4.61 5.67 0.73
C ILE A 76 4.00 4.92 1.91
N ASP A 77 3.66 5.62 2.99
CA ASP A 77 3.13 5.03 4.21
C ASP A 77 1.92 4.14 3.94
N GLY A 78 1.98 2.90 4.45
CA GLY A 78 0.91 1.94 4.30
C GLY A 78 0.71 1.41 2.87
N ARG A 79 1.54 1.76 1.88
CA ARG A 79 1.49 1.17 0.52
C ARG A 79 2.32 -0.09 0.38
N PHE A 80 3.43 -0.20 1.10
CA PHE A 80 4.34 -1.34 1.02
C PHE A 80 4.44 -2.10 2.36
N LYS A 81 4.56 -3.42 2.29
CA LYS A 81 5.09 -4.29 3.34
C LYS A 81 6.44 -4.81 2.90
N ALA A 82 7.45 -4.76 3.78
CA ALA A 82 8.77 -5.30 3.49
C ALA A 82 9.29 -6.26 4.54
N LYS A 83 10.13 -7.20 4.10
CA LYS A 83 10.86 -8.11 4.99
C LYS A 83 11.95 -7.37 5.77
N ASN A 84 12.60 -6.42 5.12
CA ASN A 84 13.68 -5.62 5.69
C ASN A 84 13.33 -4.13 5.64
N VAL A 85 13.60 -3.43 6.73
CA VAL A 85 13.43 -1.97 6.83
C VAL A 85 14.73 -1.38 7.37
N ILE A 86 15.26 -0.36 6.68
CA ILE A 86 16.43 0.41 7.10
C ILE A 86 15.97 1.82 7.41
N ASP A 87 16.18 2.26 8.66
CA ASP A 87 15.98 3.66 9.03
C ASP A 87 17.20 4.51 8.66
N ALA A 88 17.03 5.40 7.69
CA ALA A 88 18.05 6.30 7.18
C ALA A 88 17.93 7.72 7.75
N SER A 89 17.24 7.89 8.88
CA SER A 89 17.13 9.17 9.59
C SER A 89 18.50 9.85 9.77
N GLY A 90 18.59 11.12 9.37
CA GLY A 90 19.82 11.92 9.40
C GLY A 90 20.86 11.55 8.33
N LYS A 91 20.60 10.55 7.49
CA LYS A 91 21.49 10.09 6.41
C LYS A 91 20.99 10.59 5.04
N ILE A 92 21.82 10.38 4.03
CA ILE A 92 21.49 10.65 2.62
C ILE A 92 21.45 9.35 1.83
N ILE A 93 20.50 9.24 0.92
CA ILE A 93 20.34 8.13 -0.03
C ILE A 93 20.65 8.71 -1.41
N ILE A 94 21.70 8.19 -2.04
CA ILE A 94 22.17 8.63 -3.35
C ILE A 94 22.17 7.46 -4.34
N PRO A 95 22.05 7.72 -5.65
CA PRO A 95 22.36 6.73 -6.66
C PRO A 95 23.80 6.23 -6.50
N GLY A 96 24.05 4.99 -6.93
CA GLY A 96 25.41 4.46 -6.98
C GLY A 96 26.31 5.33 -7.86
N LEU A 97 27.55 5.54 -7.42
CA LEU A 97 28.52 6.33 -8.16
C LEU A 97 29.01 5.55 -9.39
N ILE A 98 28.91 6.14 -10.57
CA ILE A 98 29.38 5.55 -11.83
C ILE A 98 30.67 6.25 -12.25
N LYS A 99 31.73 5.46 -12.50
CA LYS A 99 32.98 5.97 -13.07
C LYS A 99 32.91 5.87 -14.59
N LEU A 100 32.93 7.01 -15.27
CA LEU A 100 33.09 7.03 -16.72
C LEU A 100 34.57 6.84 -17.08
N GLY A 101 34.87 5.83 -17.88
CA GLY A 101 36.20 5.66 -18.47
C GLY A 101 36.45 6.77 -19.49
N ARG A 102 37.68 7.31 -19.53
CA ARG A 102 38.08 8.25 -20.58
C ARG A 102 38.18 7.47 -21.90
N PRO A 103 37.44 7.84 -22.97
CA PRO A 103 37.70 7.29 -24.29
C PRO A 103 39.10 7.73 -24.73
N GLY A 104 39.92 6.76 -25.15
CA GLY A 104 41.27 6.95 -25.66
C GLY A 104 41.30 7.49 -27.08
#